data_AF-X0XAJ1-F1
#
_entry.id   AF-X0XAJ1-F1
#
_cell.length_a   1.000
_cell.length_b   1.000
_cell.length_c   1.000
_cell.angle_alpha   90.00
_cell.angle_beta   90.00
_cell.angle_gamma   90.00
#
_symmetry.space_group_name_H-M   'P 1'
#
loop_
_entity.id
_entity.type
_entity.pdbx_description
1 polymer ?
#
loop_
_entity_poly.entity_id
_entity_poly.type
_entity_poly.pdbx_seq_one_letter_code
_entity_poly.pdbx_strand_id
1 'polypeptide(L)' 'MTVLVQTDLGEANLFHRGKVRDTYDLGDRLLMVATDRISAFDVVLPNGIP' A
#
# COMPACT_ATOMS: atom_id res chain seq x y z
N MET A 1 16.77 -5.78 6.02
CA MET A 1 15.41 -5.23 6.17
C MET A 1 14.88 -5.04 4.76
N THR A 2 13.71 -5.61 4.45
CA THR A 2 13.16 -5.65 3.07
C THR A 2 12.17 -4.50 2.90
N VAL A 3 12.27 -3.77 1.78
CA VAL A 3 11.38 -2.63 1.49
C VAL A 3 10.06 -3.13 0.89
N LEU A 4 8.93 -2.76 1.48
CA LEU A 4 7.58 -3.10 1.04
C LEU A 4 6.95 -1.94 0.27
N VAL A 5 7.14 -1.88 -1.05
CA VAL A 5 6.54 -0.84 -1.92
C VAL A 5 5.15 -1.18 -2.45
N GLN A 6 4.78 -2.47 -2.42
CA GLN A 6 3.50 -2.96 -2.90
C GLN A 6 3.15 -4.25 -2.15
N THR A 7 1.90 -4.38 -1.76
CA THR A 7 1.38 -5.63 -1.24
C THR A 7 0.73 -6.47 -2.35
N ASP A 8 0.91 -7.78 -2.24
CA ASP A 8 0.18 -8.80 -2.98
C ASP A 8 -0.27 -9.85 -1.96
N LEU A 9 -1.58 -9.88 -1.71
CA LEU A 9 -2.21 -10.74 -0.71
C LEU A 9 -3.08 -11.83 -1.37
N GLY A 10 -2.78 -12.17 -2.63
CA GLY A 10 -3.48 -13.23 -3.36
C GLY A 10 -4.96 -12.92 -3.60
N GLU A 11 -5.85 -13.72 -3.00
CA GLU A 11 -7.31 -13.62 -3.21
C GLU A 11 -7.97 -12.44 -2.50
N ALA A 12 -7.24 -11.69 -1.66
CA ALA A 12 -7.79 -10.52 -0.99
C ALA A 12 -8.24 -9.46 -1.99
N ASN A 13 -9.45 -8.92 -1.81
CA ASN A 13 -10.01 -7.92 -2.70
C ASN A 13 -9.31 -6.56 -2.52
N LEU A 14 -8.46 -6.18 -3.48
CA LEU A 14 -7.80 -4.87 -3.47
C LEU A 14 -8.84 -3.77 -3.71
N PHE A 15 -9.19 -3.06 -2.65
CA PHE A 15 -10.18 -1.99 -2.68
C PHE A 15 -9.60 -0.70 -3.27
N HIS A 16 -8.40 -0.30 -2.82
CA HIS A 16 -7.77 0.93 -3.24
C HIS A 16 -6.25 0.90 -3.03
N ARG A 17 -5.51 1.45 -3.98
CA ARG A 17 -4.08 1.73 -3.84
C ARG A 17 -3.86 3.23 -3.83
N GLY A 18 -3.59 3.76 -2.65
CA GLY A 18 -3.23 5.16 -2.44
C GLY A 18 -1.74 5.39 -2.62
N LYS A 19 -1.28 6.63 -2.41
CA LYS A 19 0.14 7.01 -2.54
C LYS A 19 1.07 6.17 -1.65
N VAL A 20 0.63 5.89 -0.42
CA VAL A 20 1.46 5.24 0.61
C VAL A 20 0.74 4.09 1.32
N ARG A 21 -0.48 3.73 0.89
CA ARG A 21 -1.26 2.64 1.50
C ARG A 21 -1.90 1.76 0.43
N ASP A 22 -1.91 0.46 0.69
CA ASP A 22 -2.77 -0.48 0.00
C ASP A 22 -3.93 -0.84 0.94
N THR A 23 -5.16 -0.72 0.48
CA THR A 23 -6.37 -1.01 1.24
C THR A 23 -7.09 -2.19 0.59
N TYR A 24 -7.43 -3.18 1.40
CA TYR A 24 -8.20 -4.35 1.00
C TYR A 24 -9.56 -4.36 1.68
N ASP A 25 -10.58 -4.77 0.93
CA ASP A 25 -11.93 -4.97 1.44
C ASP A 25 -12.10 -6.42 1.90
N LEU A 26 -12.50 -6.60 3.16
CA LEU A 26 -12.77 -7.90 3.77
C LEU A 26 -14.28 -8.13 3.98
N GLY A 27 -15.14 -7.29 3.42
CA GLY A 27 -16.60 -7.35 3.49
C GLY A 27 -17.18 -6.50 4.62
N ASP A 28 -16.87 -6.84 5.88
CA ASP A 28 -17.35 -6.12 7.07
C ASP A 28 -16.36 -5.07 7.59
N ARG A 29 -15.13 -5.10 7.09
CA ARG A 29 -14.01 -4.26 7.53
C ARG A 29 -13.01 -4.01 6.40
N LEU A 30 -12.17 -3.01 6.61
CA LEU A 30 -11.05 -2.70 5.72
C LEU A 30 -9.72 -3.07 6.37
N LEU A 31 -8.84 -3.71 5.61
CA LEU A 31 -7.43 -3.88 5.96
C LEU A 31 -6.62 -2.79 5.25
N MET A 32 -6.01 -1.89 6.02
CA MET A 32 -5.10 -0.88 5.49
C MET A 32 -3.66 -1.26 5.81
N VAL A 33 -2.84 -1.39 4.77
CA VAL A 33 -1.40 -1.64 4.90
C VAL A 33 -0.65 -0.36 4.55
N ALA A 34 0.09 0.19 5.51
CA ALA A 34 1.04 1.27 5.27
C ALA A 34 2.29 0.67 4.62
N THR A 35 2.57 1.08 3.39
CA THR A 35 3.76 0.65 2.64
C THR A 35 4.92 1.58 2.92
N ASP A 36 6.13 1.17 2.54
CA ASP A 36 7.34 1.98 2.61
C ASP A 36 7.39 3.07 1.53
N ARG A 37 6.40 3.12 0.62
CA ARG A 37 6.28 4.21 -0.36
C ARG A 37 6.16 5.55 0.36
N ILE A 38 6.82 6.55 -0.21
CA ILE A 38 6.74 7.95 0.22
C ILE A 38 6.36 8.83 -0.97
N SER A 39 5.64 9.92 -0.70
CA SER A 39 5.28 10.91 -1.72
C SER A 39 5.72 12.30 -1.33
N ALA A 40 6.18 13.09 -2.30
CA ALA A 40 6.48 14.51 -2.16
C ALA A 40 5.96 15.27 -3.39
N PHE A 41 5.45 16.48 -3.19
CA PHE A 41 4.89 17.31 -4.28
C PHE A 41 3.86 16.56 -5.13
N ASP A 42 2.98 15.81 -4.46
CA ASP A 42 1.94 14.98 -5.07
C ASP A 42 2.41 13.75 -5.89
N VAL A 43 3.71 13.50 -5.97
CA VAL A 43 4.32 12.39 -6.72
C VAL A 43 4.82 11.30 -5.77
N VAL A 44 4.54 10.03 -6.09
CA VAL A 44 5.11 8.87 -5.39
C VAL A 44 6.54 8.66 -5.87
N LEU A 45 7.50 8.56 -4.94
CA LEU A 45 8.90 8.33 -5.28
C LEU A 45 9.13 6.88 -5.71
N PRO A 46 10.13 6.60 -6.58
CA PRO A 46 10.38 5.25 -7.08
C PRO A 46 10.90 4.28 -6.01
N ASN A 47 11.54 4.80 -4.95
CA ASN A 47 12.11 4.00 -3.87
C ASN A 47 11.30 4.17 -2.57
N GLY A 48 11.15 3.08 -1.81
CA GLY A 48 10.57 3.12 -0.46
C GLY A 48 11.59 3.39 0.64
N ILE A 49 11.10 3.71 1.83
CA ILE A 49 11.87 3.96 3.06
C ILE A 49 11.57 2.83 4.06
N PRO A 50 12.52 1.91 4.33
CA PRO A 50 12.36 0.87 5.35
C PRO A 50 12.42 1.43 6.78
#